data_AF-A0A7G6ZD83-F1
#
_entry.id   AF-A0A7G6ZD83-F1
#
_cell.length_a   1.000
_cell.length_b   1.000
_cell.length_c   1.000
_cell.angle_alpha   90.00
_cell.angle_beta   90.00
_cell.angle_gamma   90.00
#
_symmetry.space_group_name_H-M   'P 1'
#
loop_
_entity.id
_entity.type
_entity.pdbx_description
1 polymer ?
#
loop_
_entity_poly.entity_id
_entity_poly.type
_entity_poly.pdbx_seq_one_letter_code
_entity_poly.pdbx_strand_id
1 'polypeptide(L)'
;MEIRRRQFLTSPGESLLLPMQAMAIADRLSRWTRYSNLPKEVIVSSPLLAIPLSKREPGQRWPAIAEPSAFWHPQLWLPERLTAPETGERTDVWAVRVALELTITGLYDVETGTWLDVLSTVGLDSEDPVVQARITEWLEGEPDEDLDRIDLSDGMNDATEVDWSRQQAEDLLALLVPASWAVLSNDLIAMASESLSDEALDIEILTNDAKTILYLAQGSIGDGPAGAEGEESPASLWGRILADLENWPLRPLQTLIDGPFDALVESLYSIRNDYWVFVEALWENRVTADASEGALV
;
A
#
# COMPACT_ATOMS: atom_id res chain seq x y z
N MET A 1 9.34 -24.62 -20.65
CA MET A 1 8.92 -23.24 -20.37
C MET A 1 9.30 -22.95 -18.93
N GLU A 2 10.13 -21.94 -18.71
CA GLU A 2 10.60 -21.58 -17.37
C GLU A 2 9.71 -20.46 -16.83
N ILE A 3 8.98 -20.75 -15.76
CA ILE A 3 8.14 -19.75 -15.09
C ILE A 3 9.06 -18.86 -14.27
N ARG A 4 9.05 -17.55 -14.56
CA ARG A 4 9.92 -16.58 -13.90
C ARG A 4 9.20 -15.90 -12.74
N ARG A 5 9.98 -15.48 -11.74
CA ARG A 5 9.54 -14.56 -10.69
C ARG A 5 10.43 -13.33 -10.66
N ARG A 6 9.86 -12.16 -10.33
CA ARG A 6 10.57 -10.89 -10.31
C ARG A 6 10.34 -10.18 -8.98
N GLN A 7 11.40 -9.63 -8.40
CA GLN A 7 11.26 -8.72 -7.26
C GLN A 7 10.87 -7.34 -7.77
N PHE A 8 9.80 -6.75 -7.21
CA PHE A 8 9.35 -5.42 -7.60
C PHE A 8 8.56 -4.76 -6.47
N LEU A 9 8.95 -3.54 -6.11
CA LEU A 9 8.43 -2.69 -5.02
C LEU A 9 8.53 -3.26 -3.59
N THR A 10 8.52 -4.56 -3.40
CA THR A 10 8.59 -5.23 -2.08
C THR A 10 9.95 -5.87 -1.81
N SER A 11 10.17 -6.24 -0.55
CA SER A 11 11.36 -6.95 -0.07
C SER A 11 11.03 -8.36 0.42
N PRO A 12 12.02 -9.28 0.50
CA PRO A 12 11.83 -10.59 1.11
C PRO A 12 11.25 -10.48 2.54
N GLY A 13 10.28 -11.33 2.85
CA GLY A 13 9.57 -11.34 4.13
C GLY A 13 8.47 -10.28 4.28
N GLU A 14 8.24 -9.44 3.27
CA GLU A 14 7.28 -8.35 3.36
C GLU A 14 5.87 -8.79 2.95
N SER A 15 4.90 -8.60 3.86
CA SER A 15 3.48 -8.80 3.58
C SER A 15 2.94 -7.68 2.68
N LEU A 16 1.96 -8.02 1.83
CA LEU A 16 1.20 -7.00 1.10
C LEU A 16 0.24 -6.22 1.99
N LEU A 17 -0.12 -6.75 3.15
CA LEU A 17 -0.99 -6.12 4.14
C LEU A 17 -0.15 -5.45 5.23
N LEU A 18 -0.68 -4.36 5.78
CA LEU A 18 -0.13 -3.65 6.94
C LEU A 18 1.33 -3.18 6.71
N PRO A 19 1.56 -2.22 5.78
CA PRO A 19 2.89 -1.66 5.57
C PRO A 19 3.45 -1.07 6.87
N MET A 20 4.74 -1.31 7.10
CA MET A 20 5.42 -0.88 8.32
C MET A 20 6.06 0.51 8.20
N GLN A 21 6.09 1.09 7.00
CA GLN A 21 6.81 2.34 6.70
C GLN A 21 5.92 3.29 5.89
N ALA A 22 5.61 4.46 6.44
CA ALA A 22 4.73 5.43 5.82
C ALA A 22 5.35 6.00 4.53
N MET A 23 6.66 6.26 4.54
CA MET A 23 7.38 6.76 3.37
C MET A 23 7.38 5.75 2.21
N ALA A 24 7.47 4.44 2.53
CA ALA A 24 7.49 3.40 1.50
C ALA A 24 6.19 3.36 0.70
N ILE A 25 5.04 3.64 1.31
CA ILE A 25 3.74 3.72 0.62
C ILE A 25 3.78 4.81 -0.46
N ALA A 26 4.28 6.01 -0.10
CA ALA A 26 4.38 7.13 -1.03
C ALA A 26 5.43 6.88 -2.15
N ASP A 27 6.60 6.32 -1.81
CA ASP A 27 7.63 5.95 -2.78
C ASP A 27 7.10 4.92 -3.79
N ARG A 28 6.43 3.87 -3.30
CA ARG A 28 5.90 2.80 -4.16
C ARG A 28 4.79 3.30 -5.07
N LEU A 29 3.91 4.18 -4.59
CA LEU A 29 2.93 4.85 -5.43
C LEU A 29 3.61 5.63 -6.57
N SER A 30 4.63 6.42 -6.25
CA SER A 30 5.40 7.20 -7.23
C SER A 30 6.10 6.29 -8.25
N ARG A 31 6.77 5.24 -7.78
CA ARG A 31 7.49 4.27 -8.63
C ARG A 31 6.54 3.49 -9.52
N TRP A 32 5.41 3.00 -9.00
CA TRP A 32 4.41 2.29 -9.81
C TRP A 32 3.80 3.20 -10.88
N THR A 33 3.43 4.43 -10.51
CA THR A 33 2.85 5.39 -11.46
C THR A 33 3.83 5.67 -12.60
N ARG A 34 5.11 5.88 -12.27
CA ARG A 34 6.15 6.13 -13.27
C ARG A 34 6.45 4.90 -14.13
N TYR A 35 6.47 3.72 -13.51
CA TYR A 35 6.84 2.47 -14.17
C TYR A 35 5.74 1.96 -15.11
N SER A 36 4.47 1.98 -14.67
CA SER A 36 3.34 1.49 -15.46
C SER A 36 2.83 2.52 -16.48
N ASN A 37 3.19 3.79 -16.30
CA ASN A 37 2.66 4.92 -17.07
C ASN A 37 1.11 4.97 -17.10
N LEU A 38 0.47 4.38 -16.07
CA LEU A 38 -0.97 4.41 -15.92
C LEU A 38 -1.45 5.78 -15.40
N PRO A 39 -2.61 6.27 -15.87
CA PRO A 39 -3.23 7.47 -15.30
C PRO A 39 -3.48 7.33 -13.79
N LYS A 40 -3.36 8.43 -13.05
CA LYS A 40 -3.54 8.41 -11.59
C LYS A 40 -4.94 7.98 -11.17
N GLU A 41 -5.93 8.22 -12.03
CA GLU A 41 -7.33 7.90 -11.80
C GLU A 41 -7.60 6.40 -11.74
N VAL A 42 -6.69 5.59 -12.30
CA VAL A 42 -6.75 4.13 -12.29
C VAL A 42 -5.76 3.50 -11.30
N ILE A 43 -5.08 4.30 -10.47
CA ILE A 43 -4.19 3.80 -9.42
C ILE A 43 -4.81 4.14 -8.06
N VAL A 44 -4.92 3.14 -7.20
CA VAL A 44 -5.43 3.25 -5.84
C VAL A 44 -4.29 2.97 -4.87
N SER A 45 -4.13 3.83 -3.87
CA SER A 45 -3.26 3.60 -2.73
C SER A 45 -4.11 3.50 -1.48
N SER A 46 -3.79 2.56 -0.59
CA SER A 46 -4.41 2.41 0.72
C SER A 46 -3.31 2.28 1.78
N PRO A 47 -3.44 2.89 2.96
CA PRO A 47 -2.48 2.72 4.05
C PRO A 47 -2.44 1.28 4.59
N LEU A 48 -3.40 0.44 4.18
CA LEU A 48 -3.44 -0.97 4.53
C LEU A 48 -2.59 -1.84 3.62
N LEU A 49 -2.10 -1.30 2.49
CA LEU A 49 -1.37 -2.05 1.48
C LEU A 49 0.08 -1.58 1.32
N ALA A 50 0.97 -2.55 1.18
CA ALA A 50 2.37 -2.32 0.89
C ALA A 50 2.60 -1.75 -0.51
N ILE A 51 1.72 -2.04 -1.48
CA ILE A 51 1.83 -1.60 -2.87
C ILE A 51 0.56 -0.87 -3.32
N PRO A 52 0.66 0.05 -4.29
CA PRO A 52 -0.52 0.55 -4.98
C PRO A 52 -1.17 -0.56 -5.82
N LEU A 53 -2.48 -0.44 -6.00
CA LEU A 53 -3.27 -1.31 -6.88
C LEU A 53 -3.69 -0.56 -8.13
N SER A 54 -3.68 -1.24 -9.27
CA SER A 54 -4.27 -0.74 -10.51
C SER A 54 -5.71 -1.20 -10.61
N LYS A 55 -6.63 -0.26 -10.86
CA LYS A 55 -8.04 -0.56 -11.08
C LYS A 55 -8.44 -0.41 -12.54
N ARG A 56 -9.37 -1.22 -12.98
CA ARG A 56 -9.97 -1.19 -14.31
C ARG A 56 -11.41 -1.65 -14.21
N GLU A 57 -12.34 -0.89 -14.77
CA GLU A 57 -13.74 -1.30 -14.78
C GLU A 57 -13.91 -2.62 -15.56
N PRO A 58 -14.83 -3.50 -15.15
CA PRO A 58 -15.08 -4.75 -15.86
C PRO A 58 -15.34 -4.54 -17.36
N GLY A 59 -14.77 -5.41 -18.20
CA GLY A 59 -14.85 -5.31 -19.66
C GLY A 59 -14.05 -4.17 -20.32
N GLN A 60 -13.37 -3.29 -19.58
CA GLN A 60 -12.51 -2.26 -20.18
C GLN A 60 -11.13 -2.80 -20.53
N ARG A 61 -10.48 -2.24 -21.57
CA ARG A 61 -9.04 -2.45 -21.83
C ARG A 61 -8.19 -1.50 -21.01
N TRP A 62 -6.92 -1.85 -20.80
CA TRP A 62 -5.95 -0.88 -20.29
C TRP A 62 -5.76 0.27 -21.29
N PRO A 63 -5.44 1.49 -20.83
CA PRO A 63 -5.16 2.61 -21.73
C PRO A 63 -3.98 2.32 -22.67
N ALA A 64 -4.08 2.73 -23.93
CA ALA A 64 -3.00 2.58 -24.91
C ALA A 64 -1.68 3.31 -24.54
N ILE A 65 -1.74 4.24 -23.59
CA ILE A 65 -0.56 4.94 -23.05
C ILE A 65 0.23 4.12 -22.02
N ALA A 66 -0.32 3.00 -21.53
CA ALA A 66 0.34 2.17 -20.53
C ALA A 66 1.69 1.63 -21.04
N GLU A 67 2.66 1.50 -20.13
CA GLU A 67 4.01 1.05 -20.45
C GLU A 67 4.02 -0.46 -20.76
N PRO A 68 4.35 -0.89 -22.00
CA PRO A 68 4.33 -2.30 -22.38
C PRO A 68 5.23 -3.18 -21.51
N SER A 69 6.37 -2.64 -21.08
CA SER A 69 7.30 -3.38 -20.22
C SER A 69 6.75 -3.69 -18.83
N ALA A 70 5.65 -3.07 -18.39
CA ALA A 70 5.00 -3.36 -17.11
C ALA A 70 4.07 -4.58 -17.14
N PHE A 71 3.66 -5.05 -18.33
CA PHE A 71 2.66 -6.11 -18.52
C PHE A 71 3.13 -7.51 -18.12
N TRP A 72 4.31 -7.68 -17.53
CA TRP A 72 4.63 -8.92 -16.81
C TRP A 72 3.91 -9.01 -15.45
N HIS A 73 3.48 -7.88 -14.87
CA HIS A 73 3.02 -7.81 -13.48
C HIS A 73 1.58 -8.32 -13.33
N PRO A 74 1.28 -9.19 -12.33
CA PRO A 74 -0.05 -9.81 -12.17
C PRO A 74 -1.23 -8.85 -12.05
N GLN A 75 -1.04 -7.67 -11.45
CA GLN A 75 -2.09 -6.66 -11.32
C GLN A 75 -2.75 -6.25 -12.65
N LEU A 76 -2.01 -6.34 -13.77
CA LEU A 76 -2.52 -5.98 -15.09
C LEU A 76 -3.33 -7.10 -15.76
N TRP A 77 -3.41 -8.26 -15.11
CA TRP A 77 -4.07 -9.47 -15.60
C TRP A 77 -5.07 -10.04 -14.59
N LEU A 78 -5.45 -9.24 -13.58
CA LEU A 78 -6.44 -9.68 -12.59
C LEU A 78 -7.76 -10.04 -13.26
N PRO A 79 -8.45 -11.09 -12.79
CA PRO A 79 -9.78 -11.42 -13.27
C PRO A 79 -10.78 -10.31 -12.93
N GLU A 80 -11.86 -10.19 -13.70
CA GLU A 80 -12.79 -9.04 -13.63
C GLU A 80 -13.31 -8.74 -12.22
N ARG A 81 -13.54 -9.78 -11.39
CA ARG A 81 -14.01 -9.61 -10.00
C ARG A 81 -13.01 -8.91 -9.06
N LEU A 82 -11.75 -8.78 -9.47
CA LEU A 82 -10.67 -8.15 -8.72
C LEU A 82 -10.15 -6.87 -9.39
N THR A 83 -10.56 -6.56 -10.62
CA THR A 83 -10.05 -5.36 -11.32
C THR A 83 -10.60 -4.07 -10.75
N ALA A 84 -11.73 -4.08 -10.06
CA ALA A 84 -12.29 -2.92 -9.38
C ALA A 84 -13.15 -3.35 -8.17
N PRO A 85 -13.44 -2.45 -7.22
CA PRO A 85 -14.43 -2.70 -6.18
C PRO A 85 -15.79 -3.05 -6.79
N GLU A 86 -16.45 -4.05 -6.23
CA GLU A 86 -17.81 -4.40 -6.62
C GLU A 86 -18.81 -3.32 -6.20
N THR A 87 -20.03 -3.36 -6.76
CA THR A 87 -21.08 -2.40 -6.39
C THR A 87 -21.37 -2.49 -4.88
N GLY A 88 -21.16 -1.39 -4.17
CA GLY A 88 -21.36 -1.31 -2.72
C GLY A 88 -20.17 -1.81 -1.88
N GLU A 89 -19.10 -2.29 -2.50
CA GLU A 89 -17.86 -2.64 -1.81
C GLU A 89 -17.05 -1.37 -1.51
N ARG A 90 -16.53 -1.27 -0.27
CA ARG A 90 -15.60 -0.19 0.10
C ARG A 90 -14.26 -0.43 -0.56
N THR A 91 -13.58 0.63 -1.01
CA THR A 91 -12.26 0.54 -1.64
C THR A 91 -11.23 -0.19 -0.79
N ASP A 92 -11.23 0.00 0.54
CA ASP A 92 -10.30 -0.70 1.43
C ASP A 92 -10.58 -2.20 1.55
N VAL A 93 -11.87 -2.60 1.50
CA VAL A 93 -12.25 -4.03 1.48
C VAL A 93 -11.70 -4.68 0.22
N TRP A 94 -11.97 -4.06 -0.94
CA TRP A 94 -11.45 -4.51 -2.22
C TRP A 94 -9.91 -4.59 -2.23
N ALA A 95 -9.24 -3.57 -1.69
CA ALA A 95 -7.79 -3.51 -1.65
C ALA A 95 -7.20 -4.66 -0.82
N VAL A 96 -7.73 -4.90 0.38
CA VAL A 96 -7.33 -6.03 1.24
C VAL A 96 -7.64 -7.36 0.55
N ARG A 97 -8.82 -7.51 -0.06
CA ARG A 97 -9.23 -8.70 -0.81
C ARG A 97 -8.26 -9.04 -1.94
N VAL A 98 -7.85 -8.05 -2.74
CA VAL A 98 -6.86 -8.24 -3.81
C VAL A 98 -5.52 -8.70 -3.25
N ALA A 99 -5.03 -8.10 -2.16
CA ALA A 99 -3.77 -8.49 -1.54
C ALA A 99 -3.81 -9.92 -0.97
N LEU A 100 -4.92 -10.34 -0.37
CA LEU A 100 -5.14 -11.71 0.11
C LEU A 100 -5.09 -12.72 -1.05
N GLU A 101 -5.86 -12.47 -2.11
CA GLU A 101 -5.92 -13.34 -3.30
C GLU A 101 -4.54 -13.43 -3.97
N LEU A 102 -3.85 -12.31 -4.17
CA LEU A 102 -2.49 -12.30 -4.74
C LEU A 102 -1.51 -13.16 -3.92
N THR A 103 -1.62 -13.14 -2.60
CA THR A 103 -0.73 -13.88 -1.70
C THR A 103 -1.08 -15.37 -1.68
N ILE A 104 -2.36 -15.70 -1.47
CA ILE A 104 -2.83 -17.09 -1.31
C ILE A 104 -2.64 -17.90 -2.61
N THR A 105 -2.78 -17.25 -3.75
CA THR A 105 -2.65 -17.89 -5.07
C THR A 105 -1.20 -17.99 -5.54
N GLY A 106 -0.24 -17.47 -4.75
CA GLY A 106 1.19 -17.50 -5.06
C GLY A 106 1.60 -16.53 -6.18
N LEU A 107 0.71 -15.66 -6.64
CA LEU A 107 1.05 -14.57 -7.56
C LEU A 107 2.04 -13.59 -6.92
N TYR A 108 1.93 -13.43 -5.61
CA TYR A 108 2.94 -12.84 -4.74
C TYR A 108 3.47 -13.89 -3.76
N ASP A 109 4.78 -13.94 -3.57
CA ASP A 109 5.46 -14.81 -2.64
C ASP A 109 6.11 -13.94 -1.55
N VAL A 110 5.59 -14.05 -0.32
CA VAL A 110 6.02 -13.23 0.83
C VAL A 110 7.44 -13.57 1.25
N GLU A 111 7.84 -14.84 1.25
CA GLU A 111 9.16 -15.27 1.72
C GLU A 111 10.27 -14.64 0.88
N THR A 112 10.12 -14.69 -0.44
CA THR A 112 11.09 -14.17 -1.40
C THR A 112 10.84 -12.70 -1.77
N GLY A 113 9.65 -12.16 -1.50
CA GLY A 113 9.26 -10.81 -1.92
C GLY A 113 9.13 -10.71 -3.44
N THR A 114 8.72 -11.78 -4.12
CA THR A 114 8.69 -11.85 -5.58
C THR A 114 7.30 -12.07 -6.15
N TRP A 115 7.10 -11.58 -7.36
CA TRP A 115 5.89 -11.67 -8.15
C TRP A 115 6.03 -12.72 -9.25
N LEU A 116 4.96 -13.43 -9.57
CA LEU A 116 4.88 -14.23 -10.80
C LEU A 116 4.99 -13.30 -12.02
N ASP A 117 5.90 -13.63 -12.94
CA ASP A 117 5.92 -13.02 -14.27
C ASP A 117 4.85 -13.68 -15.13
N VAL A 118 3.71 -13.02 -15.30
CA VAL A 118 2.55 -13.58 -16.00
C VAL A 118 2.86 -13.87 -17.47
N LEU A 119 3.65 -13.02 -18.13
CA LEU A 119 4.04 -13.25 -19.53
C LEU A 119 4.90 -14.51 -19.69
N SER A 120 5.71 -14.85 -18.68
CA SER A 120 6.50 -16.08 -18.72
C SER A 120 5.65 -17.35 -18.76
N THR A 121 4.39 -17.30 -18.29
CA THR A 121 3.43 -18.43 -18.34
C THR A 121 2.95 -18.76 -19.74
N VAL A 122 3.07 -17.81 -20.67
CA VAL A 122 2.77 -17.98 -22.09
C VAL A 122 4.03 -17.96 -22.96
N GLY A 123 5.22 -17.91 -22.33
CA GLY A 123 6.50 -17.92 -23.02
C GLY A 123 6.92 -16.57 -23.61
N LEU A 124 6.34 -15.48 -23.12
CA LEU A 124 6.65 -14.11 -23.53
C LEU A 124 7.58 -13.42 -22.52
N ASP A 125 8.39 -12.48 -23.03
CA ASP A 125 9.30 -11.67 -22.21
C ASP A 125 9.06 -10.17 -22.41
N SER A 126 8.61 -9.47 -21.36
CA SER A 126 8.40 -8.01 -21.40
C SER A 126 9.66 -7.19 -21.67
N GLU A 127 10.86 -7.77 -21.57
CA GLU A 127 12.12 -7.09 -21.90
C GLU A 127 12.50 -7.23 -23.38
N ASP A 128 11.83 -8.11 -24.15
CA ASP A 128 12.04 -8.25 -25.59
C ASP A 128 11.31 -7.13 -26.35
N PRO A 129 12.01 -6.31 -27.15
CA PRO A 129 11.38 -5.26 -27.96
C PRO A 129 10.28 -5.77 -28.90
N VAL A 130 10.36 -7.02 -29.37
CA VAL A 130 9.33 -7.62 -30.23
C VAL A 130 8.06 -7.89 -29.43
N VAL A 131 8.19 -8.38 -28.20
CA VAL A 131 7.05 -8.62 -27.30
C VAL A 131 6.44 -7.28 -26.85
N GLN A 132 7.27 -6.27 -26.56
CA GLN A 132 6.77 -4.93 -26.25
C GLN A 132 5.95 -4.34 -27.41
N ALA A 133 6.39 -4.51 -28.66
CA ALA A 133 5.63 -4.08 -29.83
C ALA A 133 4.26 -4.79 -29.93
N ARG A 134 4.22 -6.11 -29.69
CA ARG A 134 2.96 -6.89 -29.64
C ARG A 134 2.01 -6.37 -28.56
N ILE A 135 2.53 -6.09 -27.36
CA ILE A 135 1.74 -5.54 -26.25
C ILE A 135 1.20 -4.15 -26.61
N THR A 136 2.00 -3.29 -27.26
CA THR A 136 1.53 -1.99 -27.76
C THR A 136 0.37 -2.15 -28.74
N GLU A 137 0.50 -3.00 -29.76
CA GLU A 137 -0.57 -3.26 -30.74
C GLU A 137 -1.83 -3.80 -30.04
N TRP A 138 -1.67 -4.71 -29.08
CA TRP A 138 -2.76 -5.25 -28.28
C TRP A 138 -3.45 -4.18 -27.42
N LEU A 139 -2.70 -3.26 -26.83
CA LEU A 139 -3.23 -2.12 -26.08
C LEU A 139 -3.98 -1.13 -26.98
N GLU A 140 -3.59 -1.02 -28.24
CA GLU A 140 -4.29 -0.23 -29.26
C GLU A 140 -5.58 -0.91 -29.78
N GLY A 141 -5.80 -2.18 -29.42
CA GLY A 141 -7.04 -2.91 -29.69
C GLY A 141 -6.87 -4.11 -30.63
N GLU A 142 -5.68 -4.36 -31.15
CA GLU A 142 -5.42 -5.53 -31.97
C GLU A 142 -5.53 -6.82 -31.14
N PRO A 143 -5.97 -7.94 -31.74
CA PRO A 143 -5.97 -9.25 -31.07
C PRO A 143 -4.56 -9.83 -30.99
N ASP A 144 -4.27 -10.58 -29.92
CA ASP A 144 -3.03 -11.34 -29.79
C ASP A 144 -3.33 -12.66 -29.07
N GLU A 145 -3.16 -13.78 -29.77
CA GLU A 145 -3.55 -15.11 -29.27
C GLU A 145 -2.85 -15.50 -27.96
N ASP A 146 -1.60 -15.06 -27.75
CA ASP A 146 -0.87 -15.38 -26.52
C ASP A 146 -1.25 -14.47 -25.35
N LEU A 147 -1.53 -13.20 -25.61
CA LEU A 147 -1.97 -12.27 -24.58
C LEU A 147 -3.43 -12.53 -24.20
N ASP A 148 -4.30 -12.79 -25.17
CA ASP A 148 -5.74 -13.04 -24.97
C ASP A 148 -6.02 -14.37 -24.24
N ARG A 149 -5.06 -15.32 -24.24
CA ARG A 149 -5.18 -16.58 -23.47
C ARG A 149 -4.70 -16.49 -22.02
N ILE A 150 -4.12 -15.36 -21.60
CA ILE A 150 -3.72 -15.19 -20.20
C ILE A 150 -4.98 -15.08 -19.35
N ASP A 151 -5.21 -16.12 -18.54
CA ASP A 151 -6.28 -16.14 -17.57
C ASP A 151 -5.73 -16.58 -16.20
N LEU A 152 -5.76 -15.66 -15.23
CA LEU A 152 -5.37 -15.95 -13.86
C LEU A 152 -6.51 -16.56 -13.03
N SER A 153 -7.72 -16.67 -13.60
CA SER A 153 -8.90 -17.17 -12.89
C SER A 153 -8.72 -18.61 -12.41
N ASP A 154 -8.04 -19.47 -13.17
CA ASP A 154 -7.82 -20.88 -12.82
C ASP A 154 -6.97 -21.08 -11.55
N GLY A 155 -6.09 -20.12 -11.23
CA GLY A 155 -5.25 -20.14 -10.04
C GLY A 155 -5.86 -19.43 -8.84
N MET A 156 -6.94 -18.69 -9.05
CA MET A 156 -7.68 -18.00 -7.99
C MET A 156 -8.97 -18.76 -7.69
N ASN A 157 -9.45 -18.74 -6.44
CA ASN A 157 -10.59 -19.58 -6.05
C ASN A 157 -11.80 -19.39 -6.98
N ASP A 158 -12.48 -20.52 -7.23
CA ASP A 158 -13.55 -20.68 -8.20
C ASP A 158 -14.64 -19.62 -7.96
N ALA A 159 -15.20 -19.05 -9.03
CA ALA A 159 -16.14 -17.92 -8.98
C ALA A 159 -17.46 -18.22 -8.25
N THR A 160 -17.60 -19.42 -7.68
CA THR A 160 -18.73 -19.84 -6.84
C THR A 160 -18.50 -19.61 -5.34
N GLU A 161 -17.26 -19.38 -4.90
CA GLU A 161 -16.89 -19.00 -3.53
C GLU A 161 -16.44 -17.53 -3.43
N VAL A 162 -16.83 -16.66 -4.37
CA VAL A 162 -16.45 -15.23 -4.45
C VAL A 162 -16.60 -14.46 -3.11
N ASP A 163 -17.47 -14.94 -2.22
CA ASP A 163 -17.68 -14.33 -0.91
C ASP A 163 -16.57 -14.59 0.11
N TRP A 164 -15.73 -15.64 -0.02
CA TRP A 164 -14.79 -15.96 1.05
C TRP A 164 -13.77 -14.83 1.26
N SER A 165 -13.15 -14.32 0.19
CA SER A 165 -12.07 -13.33 0.29
C SER A 165 -12.60 -11.95 0.64
N ARG A 166 -13.84 -11.65 0.23
CA ARG A 166 -14.56 -10.46 0.65
C ARG A 166 -14.93 -10.49 2.12
N GLN A 167 -15.56 -11.56 2.58
CA GLN A 167 -15.92 -11.70 4.00
C GLN A 167 -14.67 -11.63 4.88
N GLN A 168 -13.60 -12.33 4.49
CA GLN A 168 -12.33 -12.26 5.22
C GLN A 168 -11.72 -10.86 5.22
N ALA A 169 -11.75 -10.14 4.09
CA ALA A 169 -11.29 -8.77 4.04
C ALA A 169 -12.11 -7.85 4.96
N GLU A 170 -13.44 -7.99 4.95
CA GLU A 170 -14.33 -7.22 5.84
C GLU A 170 -14.06 -7.51 7.32
N ASP A 171 -13.88 -8.77 7.70
CA ASP A 171 -13.57 -9.19 9.08
C ASP A 171 -12.19 -8.68 9.51
N LEU A 172 -11.18 -8.74 8.63
CA LEU A 172 -9.82 -8.27 8.91
C LEU A 172 -9.73 -6.76 9.06
N LEU A 173 -10.56 -5.97 8.36
CA LEU A 173 -10.49 -4.51 8.43
C LEU A 173 -10.64 -3.96 9.84
N ALA A 174 -11.45 -4.61 10.68
CA ALA A 174 -11.64 -4.20 12.07
C ALA A 174 -10.35 -4.25 12.89
N LEU A 175 -9.39 -5.09 12.48
CA LEU A 175 -8.06 -5.20 13.08
C LEU A 175 -7.01 -4.41 12.31
N LEU A 176 -7.02 -4.52 10.97
CA LEU A 176 -5.99 -3.92 10.10
C LEU A 176 -5.99 -2.38 10.18
N VAL A 177 -7.17 -1.75 10.19
CA VAL A 177 -7.26 -0.28 10.23
C VAL A 177 -6.61 0.28 11.50
N PRO A 178 -7.04 -0.08 12.72
CA PRO A 178 -6.38 0.43 13.93
C PRO A 178 -4.93 -0.02 14.06
N ALA A 179 -4.59 -1.26 13.67
CA ALA A 179 -3.19 -1.70 13.66
C ALA A 179 -2.32 -0.82 12.73
N SER A 180 -2.84 -0.42 11.57
CA SER A 180 -2.11 0.44 10.63
C SER A 180 -1.82 1.81 11.24
N TRP A 181 -2.74 2.38 12.01
CA TRP A 181 -2.51 3.63 12.72
C TRP A 181 -1.34 3.49 13.71
N ALA A 182 -1.36 2.43 14.52
CA ALA A 182 -0.31 2.18 15.50
C ALA A 182 1.07 1.98 14.86
N VAL A 183 1.14 1.15 13.82
CA VAL A 183 2.39 0.84 13.09
C VAL A 183 2.96 2.08 12.40
N LEU A 184 2.12 2.82 11.67
CA LEU A 184 2.56 4.00 10.93
C LEU A 184 2.91 5.15 11.88
N SER A 185 2.19 5.31 13.00
CA SER A 185 2.61 6.25 14.04
C SER A 185 3.98 5.88 14.62
N ASN A 186 4.28 4.60 14.84
CA ASN A 186 5.59 4.15 15.31
C ASN A 186 6.71 4.49 14.32
N ASP A 187 6.49 4.33 13.02
CA ASP A 187 7.43 4.73 11.96
C ASP A 187 7.67 6.25 11.94
N LEU A 188 6.59 7.04 12.01
CA LEU A 188 6.69 8.50 12.03
C LEU A 188 7.40 9.04 13.29
N ILE A 189 7.23 8.38 14.44
CA ILE A 189 8.00 8.68 15.67
C ILE A 189 9.49 8.41 15.45
N ALA A 190 9.84 7.31 14.78
CA ALA A 190 11.23 6.99 14.48
C ALA A 190 11.84 8.07 13.56
N MET A 191 11.11 8.52 12.53
CA MET A 191 11.53 9.63 11.67
C MET A 191 11.74 10.94 12.48
N ALA A 192 10.81 11.28 13.38
CA ALA A 192 10.94 12.45 14.23
C ALA A 192 12.18 12.36 15.16
N SER A 193 12.42 11.17 15.72
CA SER A 193 13.56 10.91 16.61
C SER A 193 14.89 11.01 15.86
N GLU A 194 14.94 10.52 14.62
CA GLU A 194 16.12 10.60 13.77
C GLU A 194 16.45 12.06 13.43
N SER A 195 15.44 12.86 13.08
CA SER A 195 15.57 14.32 12.87
C SER A 195 16.15 15.03 14.10
N LEU A 196 15.62 14.76 15.30
CA LEU A 196 16.11 15.36 16.55
C LEU A 196 17.53 14.92 16.94
N SER A 197 17.99 13.78 16.41
CA SER A 197 19.33 13.26 16.68
C SER A 197 20.40 13.82 15.73
N ASP A 198 20.00 14.55 14.68
CA ASP A 198 20.93 15.13 13.72
C ASP A 198 21.74 16.29 14.34
N GLU A 199 23.08 16.17 14.35
CA GLU A 199 23.98 17.22 14.83
C GLU A 199 23.90 18.51 14.00
N ALA A 200 23.44 18.41 12.75
CA ALA A 200 23.25 19.53 11.84
C ALA A 200 21.86 20.17 11.94
N LEU A 201 21.00 19.71 12.86
CA LEU A 201 19.62 20.17 12.97
C LEU A 201 19.54 21.70 13.08
N ASP A 202 18.79 22.30 12.16
CA ASP A 202 18.42 23.70 12.18
C ASP A 202 16.90 23.88 11.93
N ILE A 203 16.45 25.12 11.86
CA ILE A 203 15.03 25.42 11.68
C ILE A 203 14.53 24.98 10.29
N GLU A 204 15.37 25.04 9.25
CA GLU A 204 14.97 24.64 7.91
C GLU A 204 14.77 23.12 7.83
N ILE A 205 15.72 22.36 8.37
CA ILE A 205 15.65 20.89 8.46
C ILE A 205 14.43 20.49 9.29
N LEU A 206 14.27 21.03 10.51
CA LEU A 206 13.13 20.71 11.37
C LEU A 206 11.79 21.02 10.71
N THR A 207 11.70 22.14 9.99
CA THR A 207 10.47 22.52 9.27
C THR A 207 10.15 21.54 8.15
N ASN A 208 11.14 21.12 7.37
CA ASN A 208 10.96 20.16 6.28
C ASN A 208 10.60 18.76 6.80
N ASP A 209 11.21 18.33 7.89
CA ASP A 209 10.94 17.02 8.51
C ASP A 209 9.55 17.01 9.13
N ALA A 210 9.18 18.05 9.89
CA ALA A 210 7.83 18.21 10.43
C ALA A 210 6.77 18.21 9.32
N LYS A 211 7.02 18.94 8.23
CA LYS A 211 6.13 18.97 7.06
C LYS A 211 5.95 17.60 6.44
N THR A 212 7.04 16.85 6.30
CA THR A 212 7.03 15.49 5.73
C THR A 212 6.23 14.55 6.62
N ILE A 213 6.52 14.54 7.93
CA ILE A 213 5.81 13.73 8.92
C ILE A 213 4.31 14.05 8.91
N LEU A 214 3.94 15.34 8.90
CA LEU A 214 2.54 15.76 8.88
C LEU A 214 1.81 15.31 7.61
N TYR A 215 2.41 15.43 6.43
CA TYR A 215 1.78 14.95 5.19
C TYR A 215 1.62 13.44 5.17
N LEU A 216 2.62 12.70 5.68
CA LEU A 216 2.51 11.25 5.80
C LEU A 216 1.41 10.87 6.80
N ALA A 217 1.40 11.46 7.99
CA ALA A 217 0.36 11.23 9.00
C ALA A 217 -1.05 11.51 8.46
N GLN A 218 -1.26 12.66 7.82
CA GLN A 218 -2.56 13.01 7.23
C GLN A 218 -2.94 12.07 6.07
N GLY A 219 -1.97 11.67 5.25
CA GLY A 219 -2.21 10.79 4.10
C GLY A 219 -2.45 9.33 4.47
N SER A 220 -1.84 8.84 5.54
CA SER A 220 -1.85 7.41 5.89
C SER A 220 -2.69 7.08 7.13
N ILE A 221 -2.84 8.00 8.07
CA ILE A 221 -3.66 7.83 9.29
C ILE A 221 -5.00 8.56 9.13
N GLY A 222 -4.96 9.77 8.57
CA GLY A 222 -6.14 10.60 8.33
C GLY A 222 -6.88 10.99 9.62
N ASP A 223 -8.20 11.13 9.52
CA ASP A 223 -9.10 11.50 10.63
C ASP A 223 -9.59 10.28 11.44
N GLY A 224 -8.96 9.12 11.25
CA GLY A 224 -9.41 7.83 11.80
C GLY A 224 -9.37 7.76 13.32
N PRO A 225 -8.20 8.01 13.96
CA PRO A 225 -8.08 8.01 15.41
C PRO A 225 -8.95 9.10 16.05
N ALA A 226 -9.78 8.70 17.01
CA ALA A 226 -10.53 9.66 17.80
C ALA A 226 -9.59 10.37 18.79
N GLY A 227 -9.82 11.67 19.02
CA GLY A 227 -9.25 12.34 20.19
C GLY A 227 -9.90 11.80 21.47
N ALA A 228 -9.21 11.92 22.60
CA ALA A 228 -9.84 11.65 23.88
C ALA A 228 -11.01 12.62 24.12
N GLU A 229 -11.97 12.24 24.97
CA GLU A 229 -13.16 13.04 25.21
C GLU A 229 -12.79 14.44 25.74
N GLY A 230 -13.16 15.48 24.98
CA GLY A 230 -12.84 16.87 25.33
C GLY A 230 -11.46 17.36 24.87
N GLU A 231 -10.67 16.51 24.21
CA GLU A 231 -9.38 16.87 23.63
C GLU A 231 -9.49 17.18 22.13
N GLU A 232 -8.50 17.93 21.63
CA GLU A 232 -8.35 18.17 20.20
C GLU A 232 -8.04 16.84 19.49
N SER A 233 -8.68 16.55 18.35
CA SER A 233 -8.33 15.36 17.57
C SER A 233 -6.91 15.47 17.00
N PRO A 234 -6.18 14.35 16.83
CA PRO A 234 -4.85 14.39 16.22
C PRO A 234 -4.83 15.11 14.88
N ALA A 235 -5.82 14.88 14.01
CA ALA A 235 -5.91 15.54 12.71
C ALA A 235 -6.09 17.07 12.81
N SER A 236 -6.85 17.56 13.79
CA SER A 236 -6.99 19.01 14.04
C SER A 236 -5.67 19.61 14.50
N LEU A 237 -5.00 18.95 15.46
CA LEU A 237 -3.67 19.34 15.95
C LEU A 237 -2.67 19.40 14.79
N TRP A 238 -2.60 18.36 13.96
CA TRP A 238 -1.72 18.30 12.80
C TRP A 238 -2.01 19.41 11.78
N GLY A 239 -3.29 19.66 11.49
CA GLY A 239 -3.71 20.76 10.61
C GLY A 239 -3.25 22.13 11.13
N ARG A 240 -3.36 22.34 12.45
CA ARG A 240 -2.89 23.58 13.10
C ARG A 240 -1.37 23.71 13.04
N ILE A 241 -0.61 22.65 13.32
CA ILE A 241 0.85 22.67 13.23
C ILE A 241 1.30 22.92 11.78
N LEU A 242 0.67 22.25 10.81
CA LEU A 242 0.97 22.41 9.39
C LEU A 242 0.77 23.87 8.92
N ALA A 243 -0.32 24.51 9.36
CA ALA A 243 -0.56 25.93 9.09
C ALA A 243 0.45 26.85 9.77
N ASP A 244 0.98 26.46 10.92
CA ASP A 244 1.93 27.24 11.70
C ASP A 244 3.38 27.16 11.16
N LEU A 245 3.71 26.16 10.34
CA LEU A 245 5.06 25.96 9.79
C LEU A 245 5.63 27.19 9.08
N GLU A 246 4.80 28.00 8.42
CA GLU A 246 5.24 29.23 7.74
C GLU A 246 5.86 30.28 8.70
N ASN A 247 5.51 30.19 9.99
CA ASN A 247 5.96 31.11 11.04
C ASN A 247 7.14 30.56 11.85
N TRP A 248 7.54 29.29 11.63
CA TRP A 248 8.63 28.66 12.35
C TRP A 248 10.00 29.35 12.16
N PRO A 249 10.37 29.83 10.95
CA PRO A 249 11.62 30.59 10.75
C PRO A 249 11.76 31.85 11.64
N LEU A 250 10.67 32.32 12.25
CA LEU A 250 10.67 33.49 13.12
C LEU A 250 10.86 33.16 14.61
N ARG A 251 11.02 31.88 14.97
CA ARG A 251 11.06 31.40 16.35
C ARG A 251 12.41 30.75 16.68
N PRO A 252 12.84 30.78 17.95
CA PRO A 252 14.02 30.02 18.38
C PRO A 252 13.79 28.51 18.15
N LEU A 253 14.81 27.80 17.66
CA LEU A 253 14.75 26.35 17.40
C LEU A 253 14.24 25.57 18.61
N GLN A 254 14.79 25.83 19.80
CA GLN A 254 14.38 25.14 21.03
C GLN A 254 12.88 25.33 21.35
N THR A 255 12.30 26.49 21.04
CA THR A 255 10.86 26.75 21.24
C THR A 255 9.99 25.96 20.27
N LEU A 256 10.51 25.63 19.08
CA LEU A 256 9.82 24.76 18.13
C LEU A 256 9.86 23.30 18.59
N ILE A 257 11.05 22.85 19.04
CA ILE A 257 11.28 21.51 19.59
C ILE A 257 10.36 21.28 20.79
N ASP A 258 10.46 22.10 21.84
CA ASP A 258 9.71 21.96 23.10
C ASP A 258 8.20 22.35 22.98
N GLY A 259 7.74 22.68 21.77
CA GLY A 259 6.41 23.22 21.53
C GLY A 259 5.66 22.43 20.47
N PRO A 260 5.43 22.99 19.27
CA PRO A 260 4.62 22.34 18.26
C PRO A 260 5.21 21.02 17.73
N PHE A 261 6.54 20.84 17.73
CA PHE A 261 7.14 19.58 17.30
C PHE A 261 6.95 18.48 18.35
N ASP A 262 7.19 18.77 19.63
CA ASP A 262 6.90 17.83 20.73
C ASP A 262 5.42 17.43 20.75
N ALA A 263 4.50 18.39 20.58
CA ALA A 263 3.06 18.10 20.49
C ALA A 263 2.70 17.16 19.33
N LEU A 264 3.36 17.31 18.17
CA LEU A 264 3.23 16.35 17.06
C LEU A 264 3.68 14.95 17.48
N VAL A 265 4.85 14.84 18.09
CA VAL A 265 5.41 13.55 18.53
C VAL A 265 4.56 12.88 19.61
N GLU A 266 4.10 13.64 20.62
CA GLU A 266 3.20 13.12 21.67
C GLU A 266 1.89 12.60 21.08
N SER A 267 1.31 13.30 20.10
CA SER A 267 0.07 12.83 19.44
C SER A 267 0.27 11.49 18.72
N LEU A 268 1.42 11.28 18.09
CA LEU A 268 1.77 10.01 17.45
C LEU A 268 1.99 8.91 18.50
N TYR A 269 2.62 9.23 19.64
CA TYR A 269 2.78 8.28 20.74
C TYR A 269 1.44 7.84 21.33
N SER A 270 0.48 8.77 21.49
CA SER A 270 -0.87 8.43 21.95
C SER A 270 -1.51 7.42 21.00
N ILE A 271 -1.57 7.72 19.69
CA ILE A 271 -2.14 6.81 18.68
C ILE A 271 -1.42 5.46 18.70
N ARG A 272 -0.07 5.47 18.69
CA ARG A 272 0.73 4.24 18.75
C ARG A 272 0.29 3.38 19.93
N ASN A 273 0.24 3.95 21.13
CA ASN A 273 0.00 3.20 22.35
C ASN A 273 -1.46 2.73 22.47
N ASP A 274 -2.42 3.58 22.11
CA ASP A 274 -3.85 3.27 22.21
C ASP A 274 -4.26 2.14 21.25
N TYR A 275 -3.63 2.07 20.08
CA TYR A 275 -3.97 1.11 19.04
C TYR A 275 -2.98 -0.07 18.91
N TRP A 276 -1.90 -0.13 19.69
CA TRP A 276 -0.92 -1.22 19.62
C TRP A 276 -1.53 -2.59 19.92
N VAL A 277 -2.57 -2.64 20.75
CA VAL A 277 -3.30 -3.88 21.08
C VAL A 277 -3.84 -4.60 19.83
N PHE A 278 -4.14 -3.87 18.75
CA PHE A 278 -4.58 -4.47 17.49
C PHE A 278 -3.43 -5.11 16.71
N VAL A 279 -2.21 -4.58 16.84
CA VAL A 279 -1.00 -5.19 16.28
C VAL A 279 -0.71 -6.50 16.99
N GLU A 280 -0.82 -6.52 18.33
CA GLU A 280 -0.66 -7.72 19.14
C GLU A 280 -1.71 -8.78 18.79
N ALA A 281 -2.98 -8.40 18.63
CA ALA A 281 -4.04 -9.30 18.24
C ALA A 281 -3.80 -9.96 16.87
N LEU A 282 -3.25 -9.22 15.90
CA LEU A 282 -2.87 -9.79 14.60
C LEU A 282 -1.75 -10.83 14.72
N TRP A 283 -0.77 -10.60 15.59
CA TRP A 283 0.31 -11.57 15.83
C TRP A 283 -0.16 -12.82 16.58
N GLU A 284 -1.03 -12.67 17.57
CA GLU A 284 -1.60 -13.82 18.30
C GLU A 284 -2.46 -14.71 17.39
N ASN A 285 -3.22 -14.10 16.47
CA ASN A 285 -3.98 -14.82 15.47
C ASN A 285 -3.07 -15.58 14.49
N ARG A 286 -1.90 -15.03 14.14
CA ARG A 286 -0.92 -15.73 13.30
C ARG A 286 -0.33 -16.96 13.98
N VAL A 287 0.09 -16.83 15.24
CA VAL A 287 0.68 -17.96 16.00
C VAL A 287 -0.32 -19.09 16.19
N THR A 288 -1.59 -18.77 16.40
CA THR A 288 -2.65 -19.78 16.56
C THR A 288 -3.01 -20.46 15.22
N ALA A 289 -2.94 -19.73 14.10
CA ALA A 289 -3.15 -20.27 12.76
C ALA A 289 -2.02 -21.21 12.32
N ASP A 290 -0.76 -20.87 12.62
CA ASP A 290 0.40 -21.73 12.35
C ASP A 290 0.39 -23.01 13.20
N ALA A 291 -0.15 -22.94 14.43
CA ALA A 291 -0.25 -24.07 15.35
C ALA A 291 -1.40 -25.06 15.00
N SER A 292 -2.34 -24.68 14.13
CA SER A 292 -3.56 -25.45 13.83
C SER A 292 -3.55 -26.18 12.48
N GLU A 293 -2.39 -26.33 11.84
CA GLU A 293 -2.21 -26.86 10.47
C GLU A 293 -2.91 -26.00 9.40
N GLY A 294 -2.23 -24.95 8.93
CA GLY A 294 -2.37 -24.45 7.55
C GLY A 294 -3.31 -23.27 7.30
N ALA A 295 -3.48 -22.33 8.23
CA ALA A 295 -4.17 -21.07 7.94
C ALA A 295 -3.18 -19.89 7.83
N LEU A 296 -3.05 -19.35 6.61
CA LEU A 296 -2.15 -18.27 6.22
C LEU A 296 -2.67 -16.91 6.68
N VAL A 297 -1.92 -16.24 7.56
CA VAL A 297 -1.85 -14.76 7.69
C VAL A 297 -0.39 -14.35 7.84
#